data_AF-A0A4Y6PUW5-F1
#
_entry.id   AF-A0A4Y6PUW5-F1
#
_cell.length_a   1.000
_cell.length_b   1.000
_cell.length_c   1.000
_cell.angle_alpha   90.00
_cell.angle_beta   90.00
_cell.angle_gamma   90.00
#
_symmetry.space_group_name_H-M   'P 1'
#
loop_
_entity.id
_entity.type
_entity.pdbx_description
1 polymer ?
#
loop_
_entity_poly.entity_id
_entity_poly.type
_entity_poly.pdbx_seq_one_letter_code
_entity_poly.pdbx_strand_id
1 'polypeptide(L)'
;MLSHEKFDVYDVALDFVAITSVILERLPRGTGNLKSQLNRASTSILLNIAEGAGKVRPKDKASFYTIARGSTFECGAIYDVLNARHLIKPTEHERGKSQLVRIASMLTKLINLE
;
A
#
# COMPACT_ATOMS: atom_id res chain seq x y z
N MET A 1 -3.56 17.62 13.79
CA MET A 1 -3.32 16.88 12.54
C MET A 1 -1.82 16.72 12.39
N LEU A 2 -1.35 15.48 12.33
CA LEU A 2 0.05 15.10 12.15
C LEU A 2 0.51 15.44 10.72
N SER A 3 1.82 15.51 10.48
CA SER A 3 2.36 15.98 9.19
C SER A 3 1.93 15.12 8.00
N HIS A 4 1.90 13.80 8.18
CA HIS A 4 1.55 12.84 7.13
C HIS A 4 0.06 12.83 6.76
N GLU A 5 -0.81 13.18 7.71
CA GLU A 5 -2.26 13.25 7.47
C GLU A 5 -2.60 14.32 6.43
N LYS A 6 -1.67 15.23 6.11
CA LYS A 6 -1.85 16.27 5.08
C LYS A 6 -1.58 15.78 3.66
N PHE A 7 -1.01 14.59 3.50
CA PHE A 7 -0.69 14.05 2.19
C PHE A 7 -1.85 13.24 1.64
N ASP A 8 -2.34 13.61 0.45
CA ASP A 8 -3.37 12.83 -0.26
C ASP A 8 -2.99 11.34 -0.41
N VAL A 9 -1.69 11.03 -0.55
CA VAL A 9 -1.24 9.63 -0.67
C VAL A 9 -1.50 8.82 0.60
N TYR A 10 -1.53 9.46 1.77
CA TYR A 10 -1.85 8.82 3.03
C TYR A 10 -3.32 8.38 3.06
N ASP A 11 -4.25 9.26 2.68
CA ASP A 11 -5.67 8.94 2.60
C ASP A 11 -5.95 7.82 1.59
N VAL A 12 -5.33 7.88 0.41
CA VAL A 12 -5.47 6.83 -0.61
C VAL A 12 -4.90 5.48 -0.12
N ALA A 13 -3.77 5.50 0.60
CA ALA A 13 -3.21 4.29 1.21
C ALA A 13 -4.10 3.74 2.33
N LEU A 14 -4.76 4.61 3.10
CA LEU A 14 -5.68 4.20 4.16
C LEU A 14 -6.94 3.56 3.58
N ASP A 15 -7.49 4.13 2.51
CA ASP A 15 -8.60 3.54 1.75
C ASP A 15 -8.22 2.16 1.19
N PHE A 16 -7.00 2.02 0.67
CA PHE A 16 -6.50 0.74 0.18
C PHE A 16 -6.39 -0.31 1.30
N VAL A 17 -5.94 0.09 2.49
CA VAL A 17 -5.92 -0.79 3.68
C VAL A 17 -7.34 -1.22 4.05
N ALA A 18 -8.30 -0.29 4.08
CA ALA A 18 -9.69 -0.61 4.39
C ALA A 18 -10.28 -1.65 3.43
N ILE A 19 -10.10 -1.47 2.12
CA ILE A 19 -10.55 -2.43 1.10
C ILE A 19 -9.87 -3.79 1.25
N THR A 20 -8.56 -3.77 1.52
CA THR A 20 -7.75 -4.97 1.71
C THR A 20 -8.19 -5.75 2.95
N SER A 21 -8.50 -5.09 4.06
CA SER A 21 -9.00 -5.74 5.29
C SER A 21 -10.26 -6.55 5.03
N VAL A 22 -11.22 -6.00 4.26
CA VAL A 22 -12.43 -6.71 3.88
C VAL A 22 -12.10 -7.95 3.04
N ILE A 23 -11.12 -7.90 2.13
CA ILE A 23 -10.65 -9.09 1.39
C ILE A 23 -10.04 -10.13 2.34
N LEU A 24 -9.15 -9.69 3.25
CA LEU A 24 -8.43 -10.57 4.19
C LEU A 24 -9.36 -11.38 5.09
N GLU A 25 -10.47 -10.80 5.54
CA GLU A 25 -11.48 -11.48 6.35
C GLU A 25 -12.15 -12.64 5.60
N ARG A 26 -12.33 -12.50 4.29
CA ARG A 26 -13.09 -13.43 3.43
C ARG A 26 -12.26 -14.57 2.86
N LEU A 27 -10.92 -14.43 2.81
CA LEU A 27 -10.07 -15.46 2.23
C LEU A 27 -10.16 -16.79 3.02
N PRO A 28 -10.19 -17.94 2.31
CA PRO A 28 -10.43 -19.25 2.91
C PRO A 28 -9.27 -19.72 3.80
N ARG A 29 -9.52 -20.79 4.58
CA ARG A 29 -8.45 -21.48 5.33
C ARG A 29 -7.33 -21.94 4.38
N GLY A 30 -6.10 -21.97 4.88
CA GLY A 30 -4.91 -22.28 4.08
C GLY A 30 -4.26 -21.07 3.38
N THR A 31 -4.87 -19.88 3.44
CA THR A 31 -4.31 -18.64 2.86
C THR A 31 -3.52 -17.79 3.86
N GLY A 32 -3.18 -18.32 5.04
CA GLY A 32 -2.60 -17.56 6.15
C GLY A 32 -1.32 -16.80 5.80
N ASN A 33 -0.45 -17.37 4.95
CA ASN A 33 0.75 -16.68 4.48
C ASN A 33 0.41 -15.45 3.63
N LEU A 34 -0.50 -15.59 2.66
CA LEU A 34 -0.93 -14.47 1.82
C LEU A 34 -1.61 -13.37 2.67
N LYS A 35 -2.42 -13.76 3.66
CA LYS A 35 -3.03 -12.81 4.60
C LYS A 35 -1.96 -12.00 5.33
N SER A 36 -0.98 -12.69 5.91
CA SER A 36 0.12 -12.06 6.66
C SER A 36 0.96 -11.13 5.79
N GLN A 37 1.36 -11.60 4.60
CA GLN A 37 2.16 -10.81 3.66
C GLN A 37 1.41 -9.54 3.22
N LEU A 38 0.15 -9.67 2.82
CA LEU A 38 -0.64 -8.53 2.35
C LEU A 38 -0.94 -7.53 3.46
N ASN A 39 -1.28 -8.01 4.66
CA ASN A 39 -1.53 -7.15 5.82
C ASN A 39 -0.26 -6.36 6.20
N ARG A 40 0.90 -7.03 6.23
CA ARG A 40 2.19 -6.38 6.53
C ARG A 40 2.59 -5.37 5.47
N ALA A 41 2.49 -5.73 4.19
CA ALA A 41 2.87 -4.86 3.09
C ALA A 41 1.95 -3.61 3.03
N SER A 42 0.63 -3.80 3.14
CA SER A 42 -0.33 -2.67 3.12
C SER A 42 -0.13 -1.73 4.31
N THR A 43 0.09 -2.27 5.52
CA THR A 43 0.43 -1.47 6.71
C THR A 43 1.75 -0.73 6.54
N SER A 44 2.76 -1.38 5.95
CA SER A 44 4.08 -0.79 5.70
C SER A 44 4.01 0.46 4.82
N ILE A 45 3.08 0.53 3.86
CA ILE A 45 2.86 1.73 3.03
C ILE A 45 2.55 2.95 3.92
N LEU A 46 1.56 2.82 4.81
CA LEU A 46 1.15 3.91 5.72
C LEU A 46 2.27 4.30 6.68
N LEU A 47 2.91 3.31 7.32
CA LEU A 47 3.97 3.55 8.30
C LEU A 47 5.15 4.30 7.68
N ASN A 48 5.55 3.93 6.46
CA ASN A 48 6.67 4.59 5.78
C ASN A 48 6.28 5.97 5.23
N ILE A 49 5.04 6.20 4.81
CA ILE A 49 4.57 7.57 4.51
C ILE A 49 4.64 8.44 5.76
N ALA A 50 4.16 7.93 6.90
CA ALA A 50 4.16 8.64 8.17
C ALA A 50 5.57 8.98 8.66
N GLU A 51 6.46 8.01 8.63
CA GLU A 51 7.85 8.17 9.06
C GLU A 51 8.62 9.11 8.12
N GLY A 52 8.41 8.99 6.80
CA GLY A 52 8.97 9.91 5.82
C GLY A 52 8.51 11.35 6.04
N ALA A 53 7.22 11.58 6.30
CA ALA A 53 6.70 12.92 6.60
C ALA A 53 7.26 13.53 7.90
N GLY A 54 7.81 12.71 8.80
CA GLY A 54 8.45 13.14 10.03
C GLY A 54 9.93 13.49 9.89
N LYS A 55 10.57 13.15 8.75
CA LYS A 55 12.00 13.46 8.54
C LYS A 55 12.21 14.91 8.11
N VAL A 56 13.33 15.46 8.56
CA VAL A 56 13.75 16.84 8.24
C VAL A 56 14.54 16.89 6.94
N ARG A 57 15.49 15.95 6.76
CA ARG A 57 16.36 15.95 5.58
C ARG A 57 15.65 15.32 4.39
N PRO A 58 15.68 15.96 3.21
CA PRO A 58 14.93 15.44 2.06
C PRO A 58 15.36 14.03 1.62
N LYS A 59 16.67 13.74 1.63
CA LYS A 59 17.21 12.39 1.37
C LYS A 59 16.64 11.31 2.28
N ASP A 60 16.41 11.64 3.56
CA ASP A 60 15.86 10.68 4.52
C ASP A 60 14.38 10.44 4.20
N LYS A 61 13.61 11.50 3.91
CA LYS A 61 12.21 11.38 3.47
C LYS A 61 12.07 10.49 2.24
N ALA A 62 12.88 10.76 1.20
CA ALA A 62 12.86 10.01 -0.06
C ALA A 62 13.14 8.52 0.15
N SER A 63 13.99 8.17 1.13
CA SER A 63 14.30 6.78 1.48
C SER A 63 13.06 6.06 2.03
N PHE A 64 12.30 6.68 2.94
CA PHE A 64 11.04 6.11 3.45
C PHE A 64 9.96 6.03 2.37
N TYR A 65 9.80 7.05 1.55
CA TYR A 65 8.83 7.01 0.45
C TYR A 65 9.18 5.93 -0.59
N THR A 66 10.47 5.66 -0.80
CA THR A 66 10.93 4.55 -1.64
C THR A 66 10.54 3.19 -1.05
N ILE A 67 10.65 3.01 0.26
CA ILE A 67 10.19 1.80 0.95
C ILE A 67 8.68 1.64 0.83
N ALA A 68 7.91 2.72 1.06
CA ALA A 68 6.46 2.71 0.87
C ALA A 68 6.07 2.28 -0.56
N ARG A 69 6.82 2.74 -1.56
CA ARG A 69 6.59 2.37 -2.97
C ARG A 69 6.93 0.90 -3.22
N GLY A 70 8.00 0.39 -2.61
CA GLY A 70 8.32 -1.04 -2.62
C GLY A 70 7.17 -1.88 -2.07
N SER A 71 6.65 -1.54 -0.88
CA SER A 71 5.49 -2.24 -0.29
C SER A 71 4.22 -2.11 -1.13
N THR A 72 4.06 -1.00 -1.86
CA THR A 72 2.96 -0.83 -2.83
C THR A 72 3.06 -1.86 -3.97
N PHE A 73 4.26 -2.08 -4.51
CA PHE A 73 4.47 -3.10 -5.55
C PHE A 73 4.30 -4.53 -5.02
N GLU A 74 4.75 -4.81 -3.80
CA GLU A 74 4.49 -6.10 -3.13
C GLU A 74 2.99 -6.38 -3.00
N CYS A 75 2.20 -5.39 -2.55
CA CYS A 75 0.74 -5.51 -2.51
C CYS A 75 0.16 -5.82 -3.89
N GLY A 76 0.65 -5.14 -4.93
CA GLY A 76 0.23 -5.37 -6.31
C GLY A 76 0.49 -6.79 -6.77
N ALA A 77 1.66 -7.34 -6.47
CA ALA A 77 2.01 -8.73 -6.79
C ALA A 77 1.15 -9.73 -6.01
N ILE A 78 0.86 -9.46 -4.73
CA ILE A 78 -0.01 -10.33 -3.92
C ILE A 78 -1.44 -10.32 -4.47
N TYR A 79 -1.96 -9.17 -4.88
CA TYR A 79 -3.26 -9.07 -5.56
C TYR A 79 -3.29 -9.91 -6.84
N ASP A 80 -2.21 -9.89 -7.63
CA ASP A 80 -2.10 -10.72 -8.84
C ASP A 80 -2.15 -12.23 -8.49
N VAL A 81 -1.48 -12.65 -7.40
CA VAL A 81 -1.56 -14.02 -6.90
C VAL A 81 -2.96 -14.39 -6.43
N LEU A 82 -3.65 -13.49 -5.71
CA LEU A 82 -5.03 -13.72 -5.26
C LEU A 82 -5.97 -13.90 -6.45
N ASN A 83 -5.84 -13.07 -7.48
CA ASN A 83 -6.66 -13.16 -8.69
C ASN A 83 -6.36 -14.44 -9.49
N ALA A 84 -5.07 -14.77 -9.70
CA ALA A 84 -4.66 -15.98 -10.40
C ALA A 84 -5.14 -17.27 -9.72
N ARG A 85 -5.36 -17.22 -8.40
CA ARG A 85 -5.92 -18.34 -7.60
C ARG A 85 -7.44 -18.26 -7.43
N HIS A 86 -8.10 -17.31 -8.10
CA HIS A 86 -9.55 -17.07 -7.99
C HIS A 86 -10.03 -16.84 -6.55
N LEU A 87 -9.17 -16.24 -5.71
CA LEU A 87 -9.47 -15.95 -4.30
C LEU A 87 -10.15 -14.58 -4.10
N ILE A 88 -10.15 -13.75 -5.13
CA ILE A 88 -10.85 -12.45 -5.18
C ILE A 88 -11.57 -12.32 -6.53
N LYS A 89 -12.58 -11.46 -6.58
CA LYS A 89 -13.28 -11.15 -7.83
C LYS A 89 -12.41 -10.29 -8.74
N PRO A 90 -12.54 -10.40 -10.08
CA PRO A 90 -11.83 -9.51 -11.01
C PRO A 90 -12.05 -8.03 -10.72
N THR A 91 -13.26 -7.64 -10.30
CA THR A 91 -13.57 -6.25 -9.92
C THR A 91 -12.87 -5.79 -8.63
N GLU A 92 -12.64 -6.70 -7.68
CA GLU A 92 -11.85 -6.41 -6.48
C GLU A 92 -10.36 -6.28 -6.82
N HIS A 93 -9.87 -7.10 -7.75
CA HIS A 93 -8.52 -7.01 -8.29
C HIS A 93 -8.29 -5.67 -9.00
N GLU A 94 -9.14 -5.30 -9.97
CA GLU A 94 -9.04 -4.03 -10.68
C GLU A 94 -9.09 -2.84 -9.73
N ARG A 95 -10.05 -2.82 -8.80
CA ARG A 95 -10.19 -1.73 -7.82
C ARG A 95 -8.93 -1.59 -6.98
N GLY A 96 -8.41 -2.69 -6.41
CA GLY A 96 -7.19 -2.66 -5.61
C GLY A 96 -5.96 -2.23 -6.42
N LYS A 97 -5.79 -2.75 -7.65
CA LYS A 97 -4.69 -2.37 -8.54
C LYS A 97 -4.75 -0.89 -8.92
N SER A 98 -5.94 -0.35 -9.19
CA SER A 98 -6.11 1.07 -9.52
C SER A 98 -5.64 1.99 -8.38
N GLN A 99 -5.95 1.65 -7.12
CA GLN A 99 -5.47 2.38 -5.96
C GLN A 99 -3.96 2.27 -5.80
N LEU A 100 -3.40 1.07 -5.96
CA LEU A 100 -1.95 0.85 -5.88
C LEU A 100 -1.17 1.63 -6.95
N VAL A 101 -1.70 1.71 -8.18
CA VAL A 101 -1.11 2.56 -9.24
C VAL A 101 -1.12 4.03 -8.85
N ARG A 102 -2.23 4.51 -8.26
CA ARG A 102 -2.34 5.88 -7.77
C ARG A 102 -1.33 6.16 -6.65
N ILE A 103 -1.24 5.27 -5.66
CA ILE A 103 -0.27 5.37 -4.55
C ILE A 103 1.17 5.40 -5.09
N ALA A 104 1.54 4.46 -5.96
CA ALA A 104 2.88 4.39 -6.54
C ALA A 104 3.24 5.67 -7.33
N SER A 105 2.26 6.24 -8.05
CA SER A 105 2.44 7.49 -8.80
C SER A 105 2.67 8.68 -7.87
N MET A 106 1.91 8.78 -6.77
CA MET A 106 2.06 9.85 -5.78
C MET A 106 3.38 9.73 -5.01
N LEU A 107 3.75 8.52 -4.58
CA LEU A 107 5.04 8.26 -3.93
C LEU A 107 6.21 8.59 -4.86
N THR A 108 6.10 8.28 -6.16
CA THR A 108 7.15 8.64 -7.13
C THR A 108 7.34 10.14 -7.24
N LYS A 109 6.24 10.93 -7.19
CA LYS A 109 6.36 12.39 -7.13
C LYS A 109 7.05 12.85 -5.85
N LEU A 110 6.66 12.32 -4.68
CA LEU A 110 7.29 12.69 -3.40
C LEU A 110 8.78 12.35 -3.36
N ILE A 111 9.19 11.19 -3.90
CA ILE A 111 10.60 10.78 -3.98
C ILE A 111 11.43 11.76 -4.83
N ASN A 112 10.84 12.33 -5.89
CA ASN A 112 11.54 13.22 -6.81
C ASN A 112 11.49 14.71 -6.39
N LEU A 113 10.61 15.07 -5.44
CA LEU A 113 10.42 16.44 -4.97
C LEU A 113 11.27 16.79 -3.74
N GLU A 114 11.68 15.77 -2.97
CA GLU A 114 12.47 15.94 -1.74
C GLU A 114 13.98 15.86 -2.06
#